data_AF-A0A1J5TBU2-F1
#
_entry.id   AF-A0A1J5TBU2-F1
#
_cell.length_a   1.000
_cell.length_b   1.000
_cell.length_c   1.000
_cell.angle_alpha   90.00
_cell.angle_beta   90.00
_cell.angle_gamma   90.00
#
_symmetry.space_group_name_H-M   'P 1'
#
loop_
_entity.id
_entity.type
_entity.pdbx_description
1 polymer ?
#
loop_
_entity_poly.entity_id
_entity_poly.type
_entity_poly.pdbx_seq_one_letter_code
_entity_poly.pdbx_strand_id
1 'polypeptide(L)' 'MNNIDQFEQANLIATIASTLDSEKNEFPDDAQVIAKICVDNLHELAHKLAGNEVYKIYT' A
#
# COMPACT_ATOMS: atom_id res chain seq x y z
N MET A 1 4.17 -25.17 5.10
CA MET A 1 4.47 -23.95 4.31
C MET A 1 3.51 -22.87 4.79
N ASN A 2 4.01 -21.80 5.42
CA ASN A 2 3.19 -20.63 5.74
C ASN A 2 3.04 -19.79 4.46
N ASN A 3 2.07 -20.16 3.61
CA ASN A 3 1.62 -19.24 2.58
C ASN A 3 0.60 -18.32 3.24
N ILE A 4 1.05 -17.11 3.60
CA ILE A 4 0.13 -16.01 3.92
C ILE A 4 -0.79 -15.85 2.71
N ASP A 5 -2.09 -15.84 2.96
CA ASP A 5 -3.11 -15.75 1.91
C ASP A 5 -2.90 -14.47 1.08
N GLN A 6 -3.17 -14.50 -0.23
CA GLN A 6 -2.92 -13.34 -1.11
C GLN A 6 -3.73 -12.11 -0.67
N PHE A 7 -4.90 -12.30 -0.06
CA PHE A 7 -5.67 -11.22 0.54
C PHE A 7 -4.99 -10.67 1.81
N GLU A 8 -4.43 -11.54 2.65
CA GLU A 8 -3.67 -11.11 3.82
C GLU A 8 -2.42 -10.31 3.43
N GLN A 9 -1.74 -10.71 2.35
CA GLN A 9 -0.61 -9.96 1.79
C GLN A 9 -1.04 -8.58 1.27
N ALA A 10 -2.13 -8.51 0.50
CA ALA A 10 -2.67 -7.25 0.00
C ALA A 10 -3.07 -6.30 1.14
N ASN A 11 -3.69 -6.84 2.20
CA ASN A 11 -4.11 -6.07 3.36
C ASN A 11 -2.91 -5.51 4.16
N LEU A 12 -1.86 -6.32 4.33
CA LEU A 12 -0.62 -5.88 4.97
C LEU A 12 0.03 -4.73 4.19
N ILE A 13 0.10 -4.86 2.86
CA ILE A 13 0.69 -3.86 1.97
C ILE A 13 -0.10 -2.54 2.00
N ALA A 14 -1.44 -2.61 1.97
CA ALA A 14 -2.30 -1.43 2.09
C ALA A 14 -2.15 -0.72 3.45
N THR A 15 -1.97 -1.50 4.52
CA THR A 15 -1.70 -0.95 5.86
C THR A 15 -0.38 -0.18 5.88
N ILE A 16 0.69 -0.76 5.33
CA ILE A 16 2.01 -0.12 5.25
C ILE A 16 1.92 1.18 4.43
N ALA A 17 1.23 1.15 3.28
CA ALA A 17 1.03 2.33 2.45
C ALA A 17 0.31 3.45 3.22
N SER A 18 -0.73 3.11 3.99
CA SER A 18 -1.51 4.06 4.79
C SER A 18 -0.71 4.68 5.93
N THR A 19 0.12 3.88 6.62
CA THR A 19 1.03 4.37 7.66
C THR A 19 2.06 5.34 7.07
N LEU A 20 2.70 4.96 5.96
CA LEU A 20 3.69 5.81 5.30
C LEU A 20 3.10 7.12 4.78
N ASP A 21 1.86 7.10 4.27
CA ASP A 21 1.16 8.32 3.85
C ASP A 21 0.81 9.24 5.01
N SER A 22 0.51 8.67 6.18
CA SER A 22 0.17 9.41 7.40
C SER A 22 1.39 10.12 8.01
N GLU A 23 2.56 9.47 7.96
CA GLU A 23 3.83 10.00 8.49
C GLU A 23 4.57 10.89 7.47
N LYS A 24 4.10 10.99 6.22
CA LYS A 24 4.87 11.65 5.14
C LYS A 24 5.23 13.11 5.42
N ASN A 25 4.40 13.81 6.18
CA ASN A 25 4.61 15.22 6.52
C ASN A 25 5.74 15.42 7.54
N GLU A 26 6.23 14.34 8.15
CA GLU A 26 7.37 14.38 9.07
C GLU A 26 8.71 14.27 8.33
N PHE A 27 8.69 13.95 7.02
CA PHE A 27 9.88 13.87 6.20
C PHE A 27 10.24 15.21 5.54
N PRO A 28 11.54 15.47 5.27
CA PRO A 28 11.98 16.55 4.39
C PRO A 28 11.39 16.42 2.97
N ASP A 29 11.21 17.53 2.25
CA ASP A 29 10.51 17.59 0.94
C ASP A 29 10.92 16.49 -0.06
N ASP A 30 12.22 16.28 -0.27
CA ASP A 30 12.72 15.23 -1.18
C ASP A 30 12.30 13.82 -0.74
N ALA A 31 12.27 13.58 0.57
CA ALA A 31 11.82 12.33 1.15
C ALA A 31 10.28 12.19 1.11
N GLN A 32 9.51 13.28 1.10
CA GLN A 32 8.06 13.23 0.87
C GLN A 32 7.73 12.78 -0.56
N VAL A 33 8.52 13.24 -1.55
CA VAL A 33 8.38 12.79 -2.94
C VAL A 33 8.65 11.30 -3.06
N ILE A 34 9.70 10.80 -2.41
CA ILE A 34 10.03 9.37 -2.37
C ILE A 34 8.93 8.58 -1.64
N ALA A 35 8.45 9.08 -0.49
CA ALA A 35 7.38 8.45 0.27
C ALA A 35 6.11 8.33 -0.58
N LYS A 36 5.75 9.38 -1.33
CA LYS A 36 4.61 9.35 -2.26
C LYS A 36 4.77 8.28 -3.35
N ILE A 37 5.94 8.19 -3.98
CA ILE A 37 6.21 7.16 -5.00
C ILE A 37 6.08 5.75 -4.39
N CYS A 38 6.57 5.56 -3.16
CA CYS A 38 6.44 4.28 -2.46
C CYS A 38 4.97 3.94 -2.19
N VAL A 39 4.18 4.89 -1.66
CA VAL A 39 2.74 4.71 -1.38
C VAL A 39 1.98 4.32 -2.65
N ASP A 40 2.21 5.03 -3.76
CA ASP A 40 1.51 4.78 -5.02
C ASP A 40 1.82 3.35 -5.56
N ASN A 41 3.08 2.90 -5.49
CA ASN A 41 3.46 1.55 -5.88
C ASN A 41 2.91 0.45 -4.94
N LEU A 42 2.85 0.71 -3.64
CA LEU A 42 2.30 -0.24 -2.67
C LEU A 42 0.80 -0.42 -2.87
N HIS A 43 0.05 0.66 -3.13
CA HIS A 43 -1.37 0.56 -3.49
C HIS A 43 -1.59 -0.24 -4.79
N GLU A 44 -0.78 -0.02 -5.82
CA GLU A 44 -0.87 -0.80 -7.06
C GLU A 44 -0.57 -2.30 -6.82
N LEU A 45 0.40 -2.61 -5.96
CA LEU A 45 0.74 -3.98 -5.60
C LEU A 45 -0.41 -4.65 -4.82
N ALA A 46 -0.98 -3.96 -3.83
CA ALA A 46 -2.14 -4.45 -3.09
C ALA A 46 -3.33 -4.71 -4.03
N HIS A 47 -3.56 -3.82 -4.99
CA HIS A 47 -4.59 -3.98 -6.02
C HIS A 47 -4.38 -5.23 -6.88
N LYS A 48 -3.15 -5.47 -7.35
CA LYS A 48 -2.79 -6.66 -8.15
C LYS A 48 -2.97 -7.96 -7.36
N LEU A 49 -2.67 -7.94 -6.07
CA LEU A 49 -2.77 -9.12 -5.19
C LEU A 49 -4.22 -9.43 -4.77
N ALA A 50 -5.04 -8.42 -4.50
CA ALA A 50 -6.45 -8.60 -4.12
C ALA A 50 -7.38 -8.90 -5.31
N GLY A 51 -6.94 -8.61 -6.54
CA GLY A 51 -7.74 -8.74 -7.76
C GLY A 51 -8.67 -7.55 -7.99
N ASN A 52 -8.86 -7.19 -9.27
CA ASN A 52 -9.58 -5.99 -9.72
C ASN A 52 -11.02 -5.84 -9.20
N GLU A 53 -11.70 -6.92 -8.83
CA GLU A 53 -13.10 -6.87 -8.39
C GLU A 53 -13.28 -6.54 -6.90
N VAL A 54 -12.29 -6.87 -6.06
CA VAL A 54 -12.37 -6.65 -4.61
C VAL A 54 -12.03 -5.21 -4.25
N TYR A 55 -11.08 -4.59 -4.94
CA TYR A 55 -10.68 -3.20 -4.68
C TYR A 55 -11.80 -2.18 -4.90
N LYS A 56 -12.69 -2.40 -5.89
CA LYS A 56 -13.84 -1.54 -6.18
C LYS A 56 -14.85 -1.39 -5.03
N ILE A 57 -14.81 -2.28 -4.04
CA ILE A 57 -15.71 -2.24 -2.88
C ILE A 57 -15.16 -1.32 -1.78
N TYR A 58 -13.84 -1.08 -1.76
CA TYR A 58 -13.14 -0.39 -0.67
C TYR A 58 -12.68 1.04 -1.00
N THR A 59 -12.73 1.45 -2.27
CA THR A 59 -12.62 2.84 -2.72
C THR A 59 -13.99 3.48 -2.89
#